data_AF-A0A9P6LYC8-F1
#
_entry.id   AF-A0A9P6LYC8-F1
#
_cell.length_a   1.000
_cell.length_b   1.000
_cell.length_c   1.000
_cell.angle_alpha   90.00
_cell.angle_beta   90.00
_cell.angle_gamma   90.00
#
_symmetry.space_group_name_H-M   'P 1'
#
loop_
_entity.id
_entity.type
_entity.pdbx_description
1 polymer ?
#
loop_
_entity_poly.entity_id
_entity_poly.type
_entity_poly.pdbx_seq_one_letter_code
_entity_poly.pdbx_strand_id
1 'polypeptide(L)'
;MPHFLIQFAQQHEEFRLPELEALATIENVQMTYKPSDYSLESPFLIVEIESAEKAALLLKRAILIKTITELWGTGSSWDELIERVKEHPERW
;
A
#
# COMPACT_ATOMS: atom_id res chain seq x y z
N MET A 1 12.08 5.12 -2.07
CA MET A 1 11.13 4.26 -2.80
C MET A 1 9.76 4.92 -2.71
N PRO A 2 8.92 4.90 -3.75
CA PRO A 2 7.56 5.46 -3.66
C PRO A 2 6.72 4.72 -2.61
N HIS A 3 5.79 5.46 -2.00
CA HIS A 3 4.83 4.91 -1.06
C HIS A 3 3.58 4.46 -1.82
N PHE A 4 2.99 3.36 -1.38
CA PHE A 4 1.74 2.83 -1.88
C PHE A 4 0.77 2.57 -0.73
N LEU A 5 -0.51 2.84 -0.98
CA LEU A 5 -1.62 2.47 -0.12
C LEU A 5 -2.23 1.16 -0.65
N ILE A 6 -2.13 0.11 0.15
CA ILE A 6 -2.81 -1.15 -0.08
C ILE A 6 -4.19 -1.08 0.56
N GLN A 7 -5.22 -1.46 -0.19
CA GLN A 7 -6.55 -1.74 0.34
C GLN A 7 -6.81 -3.24 0.31
N PHE A 8 -7.08 -3.84 1.47
CA PHE A 8 -7.45 -5.24 1.61
C PHE A 8 -8.97 -5.47 1.56
N ALA A 9 -9.36 -6.71 1.29
CA ALA A 9 -10.71 -7.20 1.53
C ALA A 9 -11.01 -7.31 3.03
N GLN A 10 -12.23 -6.93 3.43
CA GLN A 10 -12.73 -7.09 4.79
C GLN A 10 -13.22 -8.52 5.06
N GLN A 11 -12.34 -9.47 4.78
CA GLN A 11 -12.52 -10.90 5.00
C GLN A 11 -11.16 -11.50 5.33
N HIS A 12 -11.13 -12.52 6.20
CA HIS A 12 -9.92 -13.28 6.52
C HIS A 12 -8.75 -12.36 6.92
N GLU A 13 -8.98 -11.43 7.85
CA GLU A 13 -8.07 -10.37 8.30
C GLU A 13 -6.67 -10.90 8.65
N GLU A 14 -6.62 -12.05 9.32
CA GLU A 14 -5.39 -12.71 9.76
C GLU A 14 -4.53 -13.22 8.60
N PHE A 15 -5.09 -13.37 7.40
CA PHE A 15 -4.40 -13.87 6.20
C PHE A 15 -3.90 -12.76 5.27
N ARG A 16 -4.26 -11.49 5.49
CA ARG A 16 -3.87 -10.37 4.62
C ARG A 16 -2.35 -10.18 4.53
N LEU A 17 -1.68 -10.08 5.68
CA LEU A 17 -0.22 -9.94 5.72
C LEU A 17 0.50 -11.20 5.21
N PRO A 18 0.12 -12.43 5.65
CA PRO A 18 0.71 -13.64 5.09
C PRO A 18 0.58 -13.74 3.56
N GLU A 19 -0.58 -13.37 2.98
CA GLU A 19 -0.75 -13.33 1.54
C GLU A 19 0.20 -12.32 0.90
N LEU A 20 0.23 -11.08 1.39
CA LEU A 20 1.08 -10.01 0.85
C LEU A 20 2.57 -10.40 0.87
N GLU A 21 3.06 -10.97 1.97
CA GLU A 21 4.45 -11.41 2.11
C GLU A 21 4.79 -12.59 1.20
N ALA A 22 3.86 -13.54 1.05
CA ALA A 22 4.01 -14.65 0.13
C ALA A 22 4.08 -14.17 -1.33
N LEU A 23 3.22 -13.21 -1.71
CA LEU A 23 3.23 -12.59 -3.04
C LEU A 23 4.52 -11.83 -3.31
N ALA A 24 5.00 -11.05 -2.36
CA ALA A 24 6.27 -10.34 -2.47
C ALA A 24 7.45 -11.31 -2.66
N THR A 25 7.43 -12.43 -1.95
CA THR A 25 8.43 -13.50 -2.09
C THR A 25 8.37 -14.16 -3.48
N ILE A 26 7.18 -14.51 -3.96
CA ILE A 26 6.99 -15.20 -5.25
C ILE A 26 7.41 -14.32 -6.42
N GLU A 27 7.04 -13.04 -6.41
CA GLU A 27 7.30 -12.09 -7.50
C GLU A 27 8.65 -11.37 -7.35
N ASN A 28 9.42 -11.70 -6.30
CA ASN A 28 10.70 -11.09 -5.95
C ASN A 28 10.61 -9.55 -5.94
N VAL A 29 9.63 -9.05 -5.20
CA VAL A 29 9.36 -7.61 -5.01
C VAL A 29 9.93 -7.19 -3.66
N GLN A 30 10.82 -6.20 -3.66
CA GLN A 30 11.25 -5.60 -2.41
C GLN A 30 10.17 -4.67 -1.88
N MET A 31 9.72 -4.95 -0.66
CA MET A 31 8.70 -4.17 0.03
C MET A 31 9.09 -3.98 1.49
N THR A 32 8.88 -2.77 2.00
CA THR A 32 9.00 -2.47 3.43
C THR A 32 7.73 -1.81 3.94
N TYR A 33 7.37 -2.09 5.19
CA TYR A 33 6.23 -1.47 5.87
C TYR A 33 6.48 -1.49 7.37
N LYS A 34 5.80 -0.59 8.11
CA LYS A 34 5.89 -0.57 9.57
C LYS A 34 4.80 -1.46 10.15
N PRO A 35 5.13 -2.46 11.00
CA PRO A 35 4.12 -3.31 11.63
C PRO A 35 3.10 -2.53 12.47
N SER A 36 3.49 -1.38 13.01
CA SER A 36 2.60 -0.47 13.75
C SER A 36 1.48 0.14 12.90
N ASP A 37 1.66 0.19 11.58
CA ASP A 37 0.73 0.83 10.67
C ASP A 37 -0.34 -0.17 10.18
N TYR A 38 -0.19 -1.46 10.52
CA TYR A 38 -1.17 -2.49 10.22
C TYR A 38 -2.14 -2.70 11.39
N SER A 39 -3.43 -2.82 11.09
CA SER A 39 -4.49 -3.15 12.04
C SER A 39 -5.48 -4.12 11.41
N LEU A 40 -6.03 -5.05 12.19
CA LEU A 40 -7.11 -5.93 11.71
C LEU A 40 -8.43 -5.14 11.50
N GLU A 41 -8.60 -4.03 12.21
CA GLU A 41 -9.78 -3.16 12.16
C GLU A 41 -9.77 -2.20 10.97
N SER A 42 -8.61 -1.99 10.34
CA SER A 42 -8.46 -1.12 9.17
C SER A 42 -8.06 -1.97 7.95
N PRO A 43 -8.73 -1.82 6.80
CA PRO A 43 -8.36 -2.54 5.58
C PRO A 43 -7.18 -1.87 4.85
N PHE A 44 -6.45 -0.95 5.48
CA PHE A 44 -5.42 -0.14 4.82
C PHE A 44 -4.04 -0.40 5.41
N LEU A 45 -3.03 -0.43 4.54
CA LEU A 45 -1.63 -0.47 4.91
C LEU A 45 -0.81 0.38 3.95
N ILE A 46 0.09 1.20 4.51
CA ILE A 46 1.07 1.94 3.72
C ILE A 46 2.34 1.10 3.63
N VAL A 47 2.84 0.95 2.41
CA VAL A 47 4.05 0.20 2.10
C VAL A 47 4.97 1.02 1.19
N GLU A 48 6.27 0.77 1.23
CA GLU A 48 7.21 1.24 0.23
C GLU A 48 7.53 0.10 -0.73
N ILE A 49 7.40 0.36 -2.04
CA ILE A 49 7.73 -0.59 -3.11
C ILE A 49 8.59 0.14 -4.13
N GLU A 50 9.48 -0.58 -4.82
CA GLU A 50 10.41 0.00 -5.80
C GLU A 50 9.73 0.80 -6.92
N SER A 51 8.60 0.33 -7.44
CA SER A 51 7.87 0.98 -8.54
C SER A 51 6.42 0.49 -8.68
N ALA A 52 5.61 1.19 -9.49
CA ALA A 52 4.24 0.81 -9.79
C ALA A 52 4.15 -0.51 -10.57
N GLU A 53 5.13 -0.80 -11.44
CA GLU A 53 5.21 -2.07 -12.18
C GLU A 53 5.43 -3.24 -11.23
N LYS A 54 6.25 -3.07 -10.20
CA LYS A 54 6.48 -4.07 -9.15
C LYS A 54 5.24 -4.27 -8.29
N ALA A 55 4.57 -3.20 -7.89
CA ALA A 55 3.29 -3.27 -7.18
C ALA A 55 2.23 -4.05 -7.99
N ALA A 56 2.16 -3.83 -9.30
CA ALA A 56 1.24 -4.53 -10.18
C ALA A 56 1.49 -6.05 -10.27
N LEU A 57 2.73 -6.52 -10.06
CA LEU A 57 3.03 -7.95 -10.00
C LEU A 57 2.33 -8.62 -8.81
N LEU A 58 2.30 -7.96 -7.65
CA LEU A 58 1.62 -8.48 -6.45
C LEU A 58 0.14 -8.72 -6.72
N LEU A 59 -0.51 -7.78 -7.43
CA LEU A 59 -1.93 -7.86 -7.74
C LEU A 59 -2.31 -9.02 -8.68
N LYS A 60 -1.38 -9.56 -9.48
CA LYS A 60 -1.69 -10.62 -10.47
C LYS A 60 -2.24 -11.90 -9.84
N ARG A 61 -1.89 -12.16 -8.57
CA ARG A 61 -2.25 -13.39 -7.84
C ARG A 61 -2.98 -13.09 -6.54
N ALA A 62 -3.25 -11.81 -6.24
CA ALA A 62 -3.86 -11.42 -4.99
C ALA A 62 -5.35 -11.80 -4.96
N ILE A 63 -5.79 -12.28 -3.80
CA ILE A 63 -7.20 -12.57 -3.51
C ILE A 63 -7.70 -11.59 -2.45
N LEU A 64 -6.90 -11.30 -1.41
CA LEU A 64 -7.27 -10.41 -0.32
C LEU A 64 -6.82 -8.97 -0.54
N ILE A 65 -6.03 -8.66 -1.56
CA ILE A 65 -5.68 -7.29 -1.95
C ILE A 65 -6.62 -6.81 -3.04
N LYS A 66 -7.36 -5.73 -2.76
CA LYS A 66 -8.29 -5.10 -3.71
C LYS A 66 -7.58 -4.12 -4.63
N THR A 67 -6.76 -3.24 -4.05
CA THR A 67 -6.03 -2.20 -4.79
C THR A 67 -4.67 -1.95 -4.16
N ILE A 68 -3.73 -1.53 -5.00
CA ILE A 68 -2.45 -0.94 -4.59
C ILE A 68 -2.34 0.37 -5.36
N THR A 69 -2.42 1.49 -4.64
CA THR A 69 -2.47 2.83 -5.25
C THR A 69 -1.27 3.62 -4.79
N GLU A 70 -0.61 4.33 -5.71
CA GLU A 70 0.50 5.20 -5.33
C GLU A 70 0.00 6.32 -4.39
N LEU A 71 0.71 6.52 -3.28
CA LEU A 71 0.36 7.48 -2.25
C LEU A 71 1.16 8.77 -2.45
N TRP A 72 0.48 9.85 -2.79
CA TRP A 72 1.12 11.14 -3.09
C TRP A 72 1.14 12.11 -1.91
N GLY A 73 0.33 11.88 -0.87
CA GLY A 73 0.31 12.72 0.32
C GLY A 73 -0.60 12.17 1.41
N THR A 74 -0.29 12.50 2.66
CA THR A 74 -1.10 12.19 3.85
C THR A 74 -1.19 13.44 4.71
N GLY A 75 -2.23 13.57 5.53
CA GLY A 75 -2.39 14.70 6.44
C GLY A 75 -3.38 14.37 7.55
N SER A 76 -3.16 14.93 8.74
CA SER A 76 -4.05 14.79 9.89
C SER A 76 -5.19 15.83 9.86
N SER A 77 -5.11 16.78 8.94
CA SER A 77 -6.15 17.77 8.64
C SER A 77 -6.31 17.93 7.13
N TRP A 78 -7.44 18.50 6.72
CA TRP A 78 -7.71 18.77 5.31
C TRP A 78 -6.68 19.72 4.68
N ASP A 79 -6.30 20.78 5.41
CA ASP A 79 -5.33 21.75 4.93
C ASP A 79 -3.93 21.11 4.76
N GLU A 80 -3.49 20.33 5.76
CA GLU A 80 -2.22 19.60 5.68
C GLU A 80 -2.20 18.61 4.51
N LEU A 81 -3.30 17.87 4.29
CA LEU A 81 -3.39 16.95 3.15
C LEU A 81 -3.23 17.68 1.82
N ILE A 82 -3.91 18.82 1.64
CA ILE A 82 -3.81 19.62 0.42
C ILE A 82 -2.39 20.13 0.24
N GLU A 83 -1.76 20.65 1.30
CA GLU A 83 -0.38 21.13 1.25
C GLU A 83 0.57 20.02 0.81
N ARG A 84 0.47 18.83 1.41
CA ARG A 84 1.30 17.66 1.07
C ARG A 84 1.14 17.19 -0.36
N VAL A 85 -0.10 17.13 -0.85
CA VAL A 85 -0.34 16.72 -2.24
C VAL A 85 0.22 17.77 -3.22
N LYS A 86 0.16 19.06 -2.88
CA LYS A 86 0.73 20.15 -3.70
C LYS A 86 2.26 20.14 -3.76
N GLU A 87 2.95 19.46 -2.85
CA GLU A 87 4.41 19.27 -2.92
C GLU A 87 4.83 18.41 -4.12
N HIS A 88 3.88 17.71 -4.75
CA HIS A 88 4.08 16.81 -5.90
C HIS A 88 3.28 17.25 -7.15
N PRO A 89 3.49 18.48 -7.67
CA PRO A 89 2.71 19.03 -8.77
C PRO A 89 2.85 18.25 -10.08
N GLU A 90 3.92 17.47 -10.26
CA GLU A 90 4.14 16.61 -11.42
C GLU A 90 3.19 15.41 -11.49
N ARG A 91 2.46 15.14 -10.41
CA ARG A 91 1.52 14.00 -10.30
C ARG A 91 0.06 14.46 -10.22
N TRP A 92 -0.19 15.76 -10.05
CA TRP A 92 -1.52 16.35 -9.93
C TRP A 92 -2.23 16.55 -11.28
#